data_AF-A0A447U1N0-F1
#
_entry.id   AF-A0A447U1N0-F1
#
_cell.length_a   1.000
_cell.length_b   1.000
_cell.length_c   1.000
_cell.angle_alpha   90.00
_cell.angle_beta   90.00
_cell.angle_gamma   90.00
#
_symmetry.space_group_name_H-M   'P 1'
#
loop_
_entity.id
_entity.type
_entity.pdbx_description
1 polymer ?
#
loop_
_entity_poly.entity_id
_entity_poly.type
_entity_poly.pdbx_seq_one_letter_code
_entity_poly.pdbx_strand_id
1 'polypeptide(L)'
;MPSRFHFYRAAKTMNIVSITINISFYLRSNRNGKNFGLYRTRVRNENAWEELIPPREHIMLEGFTLFTDWLVVEERQRGLTSLRQINRKTREVIGIAFDDPAYVTWLAYNPEPETSRLRYGYSSMTTPDTLFELDMDTGERRVLKQTEVPGFDSGCYQSEHLWITARDGVEVPVSLVYHQKYFRKGQNPLLVYGYGSYGSSIDADFSSSRLSLLDRGFVYAIVHVRGGGELGQQWYEDGKFLKKRNTF
;
A
#
# COMPACT_ATOMS: atom_id res chain seq x y z
N MET A 1 -3.61 -3.19 29.10
CA MET A 1 -2.96 -4.51 28.98
C MET A 1 -2.19 -4.52 27.67
N PRO A 2 -0.92 -4.95 27.62
CA PRO A 2 -0.13 -4.84 26.40
C PRO A 2 -0.73 -5.70 25.27
N SER A 3 -0.83 -5.12 24.08
CA SER A 3 -1.25 -5.79 22.86
C SER A 3 -0.28 -6.94 22.54
N ARG A 4 -0.79 -8.17 22.41
CA ARG A 4 0.00 -9.34 21.98
C ARG A 4 -0.38 -9.75 20.57
N PHE A 5 0.53 -9.59 19.62
CA PHE A 5 0.40 -10.13 18.28
C PHE A 5 0.47 -11.66 18.32
N HIS A 6 -0.55 -12.33 17.78
CA HIS A 6 -0.53 -13.78 17.59
C HIS A 6 -0.79 -14.10 16.11
N PHE A 7 0.15 -14.79 15.49
CA PHE A 7 -0.02 -15.39 14.17
C PHE A 7 -0.57 -16.81 14.34
N TYR A 8 -1.76 -17.08 13.79
CA TYR A 8 -2.30 -18.43 13.71
C TYR A 8 -2.41 -18.84 12.24
N ARG A 9 -1.85 -20.01 11.90
CA ARG A 9 -1.97 -20.64 10.58
C ARG A 9 -2.98 -21.78 10.70
N ALA A 10 -4.17 -21.64 10.12
CA ALA A 10 -5.17 -22.72 10.06
C ALA A 10 -4.98 -23.56 8.78
N ALA A 11 -5.39 -24.83 8.81
CA ALA A 11 -5.00 -25.92 7.89
C ALA A 11 -5.54 -25.85 6.44
N LYS A 12 -6.00 -24.70 5.97
CA LYS A 12 -6.19 -24.34 4.55
C LYS A 12 -5.65 -22.93 4.41
N THR A 13 -4.94 -22.61 3.33
CA THR A 13 -4.32 -21.31 2.93
C THR A 13 -5.08 -20.04 3.34
N MET A 14 -5.17 -19.81 4.65
CA MET A 14 -5.91 -18.74 5.28
C MET A 14 -4.92 -18.03 6.18
N ASN A 15 -4.54 -16.83 5.74
CA ASN A 15 -3.67 -15.95 6.49
C ASN A 15 -4.56 -15.14 7.43
N ILE A 16 -4.35 -15.30 8.75
CA ILE A 16 -5.06 -14.58 9.79
C ILE A 16 -4.05 -13.71 10.55
N VAL A 17 -4.31 -12.41 10.58
CA VAL A 17 -3.64 -11.47 11.49
C VAL A 17 -4.66 -11.06 12.55
N SER A 18 -4.28 -11.15 13.83
CA SER A 18 -5.17 -10.86 14.95
C SER A 18 -4.62 -9.81 15.92
N ILE A 19 -5.48 -8.87 16.31
CA ILE A 19 -5.27 -7.92 17.40
C ILE A 19 -6.44 -8.08 18.40
N THR A 20 -6.14 -8.05 19.69
CA THR A 20 -7.12 -8.20 20.76
C THR A 20 -7.33 -6.86 21.49
N ILE A 21 -8.58 -6.39 21.52
CA ILE A 21 -9.02 -5.27 22.37
C ILE A 21 -10.35 -5.68 23.00
N ASN A 22 -10.50 -5.51 24.33
CA ASN A 22 -11.74 -5.78 25.06
C ASN A 22 -12.38 -7.14 24.71
N ILE A 23 -11.57 -8.22 24.77
CA ILE A 23 -12.00 -9.63 24.64
C ILE A 23 -12.44 -10.02 23.21
N SER A 24 -12.31 -9.11 22.23
CA SER A 24 -12.63 -9.42 20.82
C SER A 24 -11.36 -9.52 19.97
N PHE A 25 -11.33 -10.51 19.10
CA PHE A 25 -10.34 -10.67 18.03
C PHE A 25 -10.83 -9.96 16.77
N TYR A 26 -9.93 -9.22 16.14
CA TYR A 26 -10.12 -8.69 14.79
C TYR A 26 -9.27 -9.51 13.83
N LEU A 27 -9.84 -9.89 12.69
CA LEU A 27 -9.25 -10.89 11.80
C LEU A 27 -9.27 -10.36 10.38
N ARG A 28 -8.09 -10.20 9.77
CA ARG A 28 -7.98 -10.07 8.32
C ARG A 28 -7.99 -11.47 7.72
N SER A 29 -8.92 -11.78 6.82
CA SER A 29 -9.04 -13.13 6.22
C SER A 29 -9.54 -13.09 4.77
N ASN A 30 -9.02 -13.99 3.94
CA ASN A 30 -9.42 -14.20 2.55
C ASN A 30 -10.56 -15.22 2.38
N ARG A 31 -11.23 -15.64 3.47
CA ARG A 31 -12.24 -16.72 3.44
C ARG A 31 -13.36 -16.52 2.40
N ASN A 32 -13.81 -15.27 2.23
CA ASN A 32 -14.94 -14.91 1.37
C ASN A 32 -14.48 -14.17 0.09
N GLY A 33 -13.18 -13.98 -0.11
CA GLY A 33 -12.67 -13.23 -1.25
C GLY A 33 -11.16 -13.05 -1.25
N LYS A 34 -10.55 -13.12 -2.43
CA LYS A 34 -9.09 -13.11 -2.63
C LYS A 34 -8.41 -11.85 -2.07
N ASN A 35 -9.11 -10.73 -2.08
CA ASN A 35 -8.61 -9.43 -1.64
C ASN A 35 -8.84 -9.11 -0.16
N PHE A 36 -9.20 -10.14 0.63
CA PHE A 36 -9.37 -10.09 2.07
C PHE A 36 -10.53 -9.21 2.57
N GLY A 37 -11.18 -9.66 3.63
CA GLY A 37 -12.10 -8.87 4.45
C GLY A 37 -11.59 -8.73 5.87
N LEU A 38 -12.21 -7.84 6.63
CA LEU A 38 -11.98 -7.67 8.06
C LEU A 38 -13.18 -8.18 8.85
N TYR A 39 -12.92 -9.04 9.84
CA TYR A 39 -13.93 -9.67 10.66
C TYR A 39 -13.66 -9.42 12.15
N ARG A 40 -14.70 -9.58 12.97
CA ARG A 40 -14.64 -9.50 14.43
C ARG A 40 -15.26 -10.74 15.04
N THR A 41 -14.65 -11.25 16.12
CA THR A 41 -15.23 -12.36 16.87
C THR A 41 -14.73 -12.39 18.32
N ARG A 42 -15.44 -13.11 19.19
CA ARG A 42 -14.97 -13.46 20.54
C ARG A 42 -14.57 -14.93 20.66
N VAL A 43 -14.87 -15.73 19.63
CA VAL A 43 -14.71 -17.18 19.64
C VAL A 43 -13.99 -17.65 18.40
N ARG A 44 -13.40 -18.85 18.45
CA ARG A 44 -12.68 -19.40 17.30
C ARG A 44 -13.61 -19.86 16.16
N ASN A 45 -14.88 -20.14 16.45
CA ASN A 45 -15.84 -20.62 15.46
C ASN A 45 -16.04 -19.60 14.34
N GLU A 46 -15.64 -19.95 13.12
CA GLU A 46 -15.71 -19.09 11.93
C GLU A 46 -17.13 -18.66 11.56
N ASN A 47 -18.13 -19.51 11.84
CA ASN A 47 -19.53 -19.19 11.57
C ASN A 47 -20.05 -18.06 12.47
N ALA A 48 -19.37 -17.76 13.58
CA ALA A 48 -19.69 -16.67 14.50
C ALA A 48 -18.88 -15.39 14.23
N TRP A 49 -18.14 -15.32 13.12
CA TRP A 49 -17.39 -14.12 12.76
C TRP A 49 -18.31 -13.09 12.13
N GLU A 50 -18.36 -11.92 12.74
CA GLU A 50 -19.05 -10.74 12.22
C GLU A 50 -18.16 -10.07 11.18
N GLU A 51 -18.72 -9.83 9.99
CA GLU A 51 -18.02 -9.09 8.94
C GLU A 51 -18.08 -7.58 9.23
N LEU A 52 -16.91 -6.93 9.32
CA LEU A 52 -16.80 -5.49 9.50
C LEU A 52 -16.52 -4.77 8.18
N ILE A 53 -15.68 -5.37 7.34
CA ILE A 53 -15.35 -4.88 6.00
C ILE A 53 -15.41 -6.09 5.07
N PRO A 54 -16.37 -6.15 4.12
CA PRO A 54 -16.42 -7.23 3.14
C PRO A 54 -15.19 -7.20 2.22
N PRO A 55 -14.75 -8.35 1.70
CA PRO A 55 -13.82 -8.39 0.58
C PRO A 55 -14.38 -7.63 -0.63
N ARG A 56 -13.52 -6.89 -1.33
CA ARG A 56 -13.88 -6.11 -2.52
C ARG A 56 -13.01 -6.53 -3.70
N GLU A 57 -13.62 -6.66 -4.87
CA GLU A 57 -12.94 -7.20 -6.05
C GLU A 57 -11.73 -6.35 -6.49
N HIS A 58 -11.83 -5.03 -6.37
CA HIS A 58 -10.80 -4.10 -6.86
C HIS A 58 -10.01 -3.40 -5.74
N ILE A 59 -10.23 -3.78 -4.48
CA ILE A 59 -9.54 -3.19 -3.32
C ILE A 59 -9.00 -4.32 -2.45
N MET A 60 -7.68 -4.47 -2.43
CA MET A 60 -7.00 -5.39 -1.52
C MET A 60 -6.87 -4.74 -0.15
N LEU A 61 -7.41 -5.38 0.89
CA LEU A 61 -7.11 -5.02 2.27
C LEU A 61 -5.74 -5.63 2.60
N GLU A 62 -4.72 -4.79 2.83
CA GLU A 62 -3.33 -5.21 3.12
C GLU A 62 -3.12 -5.44 4.62
N GLY A 63 -3.65 -4.53 5.44
CA GLY A 63 -3.43 -4.52 6.88
C GLY A 63 -4.41 -3.63 7.63
N PHE A 64 -4.29 -3.64 8.95
CA PHE A 64 -5.06 -2.77 9.82
C PHE A 64 -4.36 -2.53 11.17
N THR A 65 -4.64 -1.39 11.78
CA THR A 65 -4.27 -1.04 13.15
C THR A 65 -5.51 -0.63 13.91
N LEU A 66 -5.60 -1.02 15.17
CA LEU A 66 -6.71 -0.68 16.06
C LEU A 66 -6.27 0.34 17.10
N PHE A 67 -7.11 1.36 17.26
CA PHE A 67 -7.09 2.33 18.33
C PHE A 67 -8.38 2.20 19.15
N THR A 68 -8.42 2.91 20.28
CA THR A 68 -9.56 2.89 21.20
C THR A 68 -10.86 3.29 20.51
N ASP A 69 -10.82 4.38 19.72
CA ASP A 69 -11.99 4.91 19.03
C ASP A 69 -11.89 4.79 17.50
N TRP A 70 -10.74 4.41 16.96
CA TRP A 70 -10.49 4.34 15.52
C TRP A 70 -10.02 2.96 15.06
N LEU A 71 -10.41 2.58 13.85
CA LEU A 71 -9.84 1.49 13.08
C LEU A 71 -9.20 2.11 11.84
N VAL A 72 -7.93 1.86 11.61
CA VAL A 72 -7.24 2.32 10.40
C VAL A 72 -6.89 1.11 9.56
N VAL A 73 -7.22 1.16 8.27
CA VAL A 73 -6.90 0.11 7.31
C VAL A 73 -5.93 0.60 6.26
N GLU A 74 -5.06 -0.29 5.84
CA GLU A 74 -4.19 -0.12 4.69
C GLU A 74 -4.77 -0.91 3.52
N GLU A 75 -5.03 -0.22 2.42
CA GLU A 75 -5.72 -0.76 1.26
C GLU A 75 -4.92 -0.47 -0.01
N ARG A 76 -5.00 -1.37 -0.99
CA ARG A 76 -4.38 -1.20 -2.29
C ARG A 76 -5.42 -1.24 -3.40
N GLN A 77 -5.38 -0.25 -4.27
CA GLN A 77 -6.25 -0.15 -5.43
C GLN A 77 -5.49 0.55 -6.56
N ARG A 78 -5.67 0.06 -7.80
CA ARG A 78 -5.09 0.69 -9.00
C ARG A 78 -3.57 0.90 -8.90
N GLY A 79 -2.85 0.00 -8.24
CA GLY A 79 -1.39 0.06 -8.13
C GLY A 79 -0.86 0.89 -6.97
N LEU A 80 -1.72 1.61 -6.24
CA LEU A 80 -1.34 2.52 -5.16
C LEU A 80 -1.90 2.04 -3.83
N THR A 81 -1.17 2.31 -2.74
CA THR A 81 -1.68 2.10 -1.39
C THR A 81 -2.43 3.35 -0.90
N SER A 82 -3.34 3.13 0.04
CA SER A 82 -4.18 4.16 0.65
C SER A 82 -4.46 3.79 2.09
N LEU A 83 -4.69 4.81 2.91
CA LEU A 83 -5.06 4.67 4.30
C LEU A 83 -6.44 5.24 4.52
N ARG A 84 -7.25 4.55 5.32
CA ARG A 84 -8.61 4.96 5.63
C ARG A 84 -8.88 4.75 7.11
N GLN A 85 -9.26 5.83 7.80
CA GLN A 85 -9.66 5.79 9.20
C GLN A 85 -11.19 5.62 9.31
N ILE A 86 -11.60 4.81 10.27
CA ILE A 86 -13.00 4.48 10.53
C ILE A 86 -13.26 4.69 12.02
N ASN A 87 -14.15 5.62 12.36
CA ASN A 87 -14.55 5.80 13.74
C ASN A 87 -15.39 4.59 14.17
N ARG A 88 -14.99 3.94 15.27
CA ARG A 88 -15.59 2.69 15.73
C ARG A 88 -16.96 2.89 16.39
N LYS A 89 -17.26 4.11 16.85
CA LYS A 89 -18.53 4.49 17.47
C LYS A 89 -19.50 5.04 16.44
N THR A 90 -19.08 6.07 15.69
CA THR A 90 -19.96 6.79 14.74
C THR A 90 -20.03 6.15 13.37
N ARG A 91 -19.09 5.25 13.04
CA ARG A 91 -18.91 4.65 11.70
C ARG A 91 -18.53 5.64 10.60
N GLU A 92 -18.13 6.85 10.97
CA GLU A 92 -17.55 7.81 10.04
C GLU A 92 -16.29 7.23 9.39
N VAL A 93 -16.12 7.51 8.08
CA VAL A 93 -15.02 7.01 7.26
C VAL A 93 -14.34 8.17 6.58
N ILE A 94 -13.02 8.29 6.76
CA ILE A 94 -12.21 9.35 6.15
C ILE A 94 -10.99 8.70 5.50
N GLY A 95 -10.74 9.04 4.23
CA GLY A 95 -9.51 8.66 3.52
C GLY A 95 -8.40 9.68 3.77
N ILE A 96 -7.16 9.21 3.88
CA ILE A 96 -6.00 10.09 3.95
C ILE A 96 -5.57 10.42 2.51
N ALA A 97 -5.65 11.71 2.14
CA ALA A 97 -5.34 12.18 0.79
C ALA A 97 -3.85 12.48 0.58
N PHE A 98 -3.39 12.25 -0.64
CA PHE A 98 -2.03 12.47 -1.11
C PHE A 98 -2.05 13.10 -2.50
N ASP A 99 -1.06 13.95 -2.80
CA ASP A 99 -1.06 14.79 -4.02
C ASP A 99 -0.02 14.37 -5.06
N ASP A 100 0.63 13.20 -4.90
CA ASP A 100 1.50 12.63 -5.93
C ASP A 100 0.73 11.58 -6.78
N PRO A 101 1.01 11.47 -8.09
CA PRO A 101 0.39 10.44 -8.94
C PRO A 101 0.95 9.04 -8.67
N ALA A 102 2.21 8.93 -8.26
CA ALA A 102 2.92 7.68 -8.04
C ALA A 102 3.58 7.70 -6.66
N TYR A 103 2.88 7.16 -5.65
CA TYR A 103 3.30 7.18 -4.26
C TYR A 103 3.05 5.83 -3.57
N VAL A 104 3.55 5.73 -2.35
CA VAL A 104 3.23 4.68 -1.40
C VAL A 104 3.02 5.29 -0.01
N THR A 105 2.06 4.75 0.71
CA THR A 105 1.82 5.01 2.13
C THR A 105 1.64 3.70 2.89
N TRP A 106 1.99 3.70 4.17
CA TRP A 106 1.90 2.50 5.02
C TRP A 106 1.63 2.86 6.47
N LEU A 107 1.04 1.93 7.21
CA LEU A 107 0.91 2.03 8.66
C LEU A 107 2.31 1.92 9.31
N ALA A 108 2.73 2.97 10.02
CA ALA A 108 4.01 2.96 10.73
C ALA A 108 3.87 2.30 12.11
N TYR A 109 4.91 2.43 12.94
CA TYR A 109 4.89 1.89 14.30
C TYR A 109 3.93 2.67 15.21
N ASN A 110 2.85 2.02 15.65
CA ASN A 110 1.81 2.54 16.53
C ASN A 110 1.66 1.61 17.76
N PRO A 111 2.49 1.77 18.81
CA PRO A 111 2.51 0.84 19.94
C PRO A 111 1.34 0.99 20.91
N GLU A 112 0.82 2.21 21.07
CA GLU A 112 -0.21 2.56 22.05
C GLU A 112 -1.57 2.71 21.36
N PRO A 113 -2.56 1.83 21.62
CA PRO A 113 -3.91 1.96 21.05
C PRO A 113 -4.78 3.02 21.76
N GLU A 114 -4.42 3.47 22.95
CA GLU A 114 -5.11 4.52 23.72
C GLU A 114 -4.73 5.94 23.25
N THR A 115 -4.87 6.21 21.95
CA THR A 115 -4.62 7.53 21.35
C THR A 115 -5.47 7.76 20.11
N SER A 116 -5.67 9.03 19.73
CA SER A 116 -6.21 9.44 18.43
C SER A 116 -5.10 9.65 17.38
N ARG A 117 -3.82 9.56 17.78
CA ARG A 117 -2.69 9.89 16.92
C ARG A 117 -2.21 8.69 16.13
N LEU A 118 -2.46 8.73 14.82
CA LEU A 118 -1.94 7.76 13.86
C LEU A 118 -0.57 8.20 13.36
N ARG A 119 0.42 7.31 13.46
CA ARG A 119 1.67 7.44 12.71
C ARG A 119 1.61 6.62 11.43
N TYR A 120 1.96 7.25 10.33
CA TYR A 120 2.00 6.59 9.03
C TYR A 120 3.15 7.13 8.19
N GLY A 121 3.67 6.27 7.32
CA GLY A 121 4.73 6.64 6.39
C GLY A 121 4.17 7.02 5.02
N TYR A 122 4.93 7.85 4.32
CA TYR A 122 4.67 8.28 2.97
C TYR A 122 5.98 8.39 2.21
N SER A 123 5.99 7.96 0.96
CA SER A 123 7.09 8.16 0.03
C SER A 123 6.52 8.25 -1.38
N SER A 124 7.19 8.97 -2.26
CA SER A 124 6.86 8.96 -3.68
C SER A 124 8.15 8.98 -4.48
N MET A 125 8.07 8.77 -5.80
CA MET A 125 9.28 8.82 -6.63
C MET A 125 9.98 10.19 -6.60
N THR A 126 9.32 11.22 -6.10
CA THR A 126 9.76 12.63 -5.97
C THR A 126 9.81 13.14 -4.52
N THR A 127 9.31 12.39 -3.54
CA THR A 127 9.29 12.79 -2.13
C THR A 127 9.98 11.73 -1.27
N PRO A 128 11.12 12.05 -0.62
CA PRO A 128 11.78 11.15 0.32
C PRO A 128 10.88 10.68 1.45
N ASP A 129 11.20 9.52 2.01
CA ASP A 129 10.45 8.90 3.11
C ASP A 129 10.15 9.90 4.22
N THR A 130 8.85 10.09 4.46
CA THR A 130 8.30 11.04 5.40
C THR A 130 7.39 10.31 6.37
N LEU A 131 7.69 10.44 7.67
CA LEU A 131 6.85 9.97 8.76
C LEU A 131 5.93 11.10 9.19
N PHE A 132 4.63 10.87 9.06
CA PHE A 132 3.58 11.78 9.50
C PHE A 132 2.95 11.31 10.81
N GLU A 133 2.39 12.26 11.55
CA GLU A 133 1.40 12.02 12.59
C GLU A 133 0.10 12.74 12.21
N LEU A 134 -1.01 12.03 12.29
CA LEU A 134 -2.37 12.55 12.08
C LEU A 134 -3.15 12.40 13.38
N ASP A 135 -3.72 13.49 13.87
CA ASP A 135 -4.78 13.41 14.87
C ASP A 135 -6.08 13.04 14.17
N MET A 136 -6.56 11.83 14.39
CA MET A 136 -7.74 11.30 13.71
C MET A 136 -9.04 12.00 14.14
N ASP A 137 -9.07 12.65 15.31
CA ASP A 137 -10.26 13.35 15.80
C ASP A 137 -10.42 14.73 15.14
N THR A 138 -9.31 15.42 14.86
CA THR A 138 -9.31 16.80 14.32
C THR A 138 -8.94 16.88 12.84
N GLY A 139 -8.27 15.86 12.32
CA GLY A 139 -7.68 15.87 10.98
C GLY A 139 -6.34 16.61 10.88
N GLU A 140 -5.79 17.10 12.00
CA GLU A 140 -4.50 17.81 12.00
C GLU A 140 -3.35 16.86 11.63
N ARG A 141 -2.61 17.22 10.57
CA ARG A 141 -1.44 16.46 10.08
C ARG A 141 -0.16 17.23 10.32
N ARG A 142 0.86 16.55 10.86
CA ARG A 142 2.22 17.10 11.00
C ARG A 142 3.30 16.12 10.56
N VAL A 143 4.41 16.66 10.06
CA VAL A 143 5.62 15.89 9.75
C VAL A 143 6.39 15.64 11.05
N LEU A 144 6.66 14.38 11.36
CA LEU A 144 7.55 14.01 12.47
C LEU A 144 9.01 13.92 12.02
N LYS A 145 9.23 13.37 10.82
CA LYS A 145 10.57 13.21 10.25
C LYS A 145 10.47 13.08 8.74
N GLN A 146 11.38 13.71 8.02
CA GLN A 146 11.63 13.43 6.61
C GLN A 146 13.10 13.04 6.43
N THR A 147 13.36 12.06 5.57
CA THR A 147 14.73 11.68 5.21
C THR A 147 15.40 12.83 4.46
N GLU A 148 16.52 13.33 5.00
CA GLU A 148 17.32 14.36 4.33
C GLU A 148 18.13 13.74 3.19
N VAL A 149 18.11 14.39 2.03
CA VAL A 149 18.85 13.97 0.84
C VAL A 149 19.66 15.17 0.34
N PRO A 150 20.98 15.24 0.62
CA PRO A 150 21.79 16.39 0.25
C PRO A 150 21.76 16.69 -1.25
N GLY A 151 21.51 17.95 -1.61
CA GLY A 151 21.49 18.41 -3.00
C GLY A 151 20.26 17.99 -3.82
N PHE A 152 19.28 17.33 -3.19
CA PHE A 152 18.02 16.98 -3.83
C PHE A 152 17.00 18.12 -3.71
N ASP A 153 16.42 18.50 -4.85
CA ASP A 153 15.26 19.39 -4.94
C ASP A 153 14.13 18.65 -5.63
N SER A 154 13.03 18.37 -4.93
CA SER A 154 11.89 17.64 -5.51
C SER A 154 11.29 18.36 -6.72
N GLY A 155 11.38 19.69 -6.77
CA GLY A 155 10.88 20.52 -7.87
C GLY A 155 11.61 20.28 -9.20
N CYS A 156 12.78 19.65 -9.19
CA CYS A 156 13.52 19.27 -10.39
C CYS A 156 12.98 18.01 -11.09
N TYR A 157 12.13 17.24 -10.42
CA TYR A 157 11.68 15.93 -10.87
C TYR A 157 10.17 15.92 -11.08
N GLN A 158 9.71 15.05 -11.96
CA GLN A 158 8.29 14.82 -12.21
C GLN A 158 8.06 13.32 -12.21
N SER A 159 6.98 12.89 -11.54
CA SER A 159 6.49 11.52 -11.62
C SER A 159 5.16 11.45 -12.36
N GLU A 160 4.88 10.30 -12.97
CA GLU A 160 3.57 9.99 -13.56
C GLU A 160 3.17 8.57 -13.20
N HIS A 161 1.86 8.32 -13.22
CA HIS A 161 1.27 6.99 -13.07
C HIS A 161 0.40 6.71 -14.28
N LEU A 162 0.91 5.85 -15.17
CA LEU A 162 0.32 5.53 -16.46
C LEU A 162 -0.21 4.11 -16.50
N TRP A 163 -0.98 3.80 -17.53
CA TRP A 163 -1.48 2.46 -17.82
C TRP A 163 -1.06 2.08 -19.24
N ILE A 164 -0.54 0.86 -19.40
CA ILE A 164 -0.18 0.30 -20.71
C ILE A 164 -1.02 -0.95 -20.99
N THR A 165 -1.50 -1.11 -22.21
CA THR A 165 -2.24 -2.31 -22.61
C THR A 165 -1.27 -3.43 -22.95
N ALA A 166 -1.35 -4.55 -22.24
CA ALA A 166 -0.56 -5.75 -22.51
C ALA A 166 -1.07 -6.49 -23.76
N ARG A 167 -0.29 -7.47 -24.23
CA ARG A 167 -0.59 -8.29 -25.43
C ARG A 167 -1.95 -9.01 -25.40
N ASP A 168 -2.50 -9.22 -24.21
CA ASP A 168 -3.79 -9.87 -23.98
C ASP A 168 -4.90 -8.88 -23.57
N GLY A 169 -4.68 -7.57 -23.78
CA GLY A 169 -5.66 -6.51 -23.55
C GLY A 169 -5.74 -6.03 -22.10
N VAL A 170 -5.06 -6.69 -21.16
CA VAL A 170 -5.04 -6.29 -19.75
C VAL A 170 -4.23 -4.99 -19.57
N GLU A 171 -4.79 -4.02 -18.86
CA GLU A 171 -4.06 -2.80 -18.52
C GLU A 171 -3.09 -3.04 -17.35
N VAL A 172 -1.83 -2.66 -17.54
CA VAL A 172 -0.73 -2.80 -16.58
C VAL A 172 -0.33 -1.39 -16.12
N PRO A 173 -0.32 -1.09 -14.81
CA PRO A 173 0.09 0.22 -14.34
C PRO A 173 1.62 0.39 -14.43
N VAL A 174 2.06 1.62 -14.62
CA VAL A 174 3.47 2.00 -14.72
C VAL A 174 3.68 3.27 -13.89
N SER A 175 4.61 3.23 -12.95
CA SER A 175 5.08 4.43 -12.25
C SER A 175 6.39 4.87 -12.86
N LEU A 176 6.50 6.14 -13.23
CA LEU A 176 7.69 6.68 -13.88
C LEU A 176 8.14 7.97 -13.22
N VAL A 177 9.44 8.25 -13.33
CA VAL A 177 10.06 9.48 -12.84
C VAL A 177 11.20 9.89 -13.75
N TYR A 178 11.37 11.20 -13.90
CA TYR A 178 12.44 11.80 -14.69
C TYR A 178 12.78 13.20 -14.17
N HIS A 179 13.98 13.66 -14.50
CA HIS A 179 14.38 15.04 -14.23
C HIS A 179 13.79 15.97 -15.31
N GLN A 180 13.03 16.98 -14.90
CA GLN A 180 12.26 17.86 -15.80
C GLN A 180 13.16 18.57 -16.83
N LYS A 181 14.27 19.17 -16.38
CA LYS A 181 15.25 19.86 -17.24
C LYS A 181 15.83 18.99 -18.37
N TYR A 182 16.00 17.69 -18.13
CA TYR A 182 16.66 16.78 -19.08
C TYR A 182 15.69 15.97 -19.94
N PHE A 183 14.40 16.04 -19.64
CA PHE A 183 13.39 15.29 -20.38
C PHE A 183 13.20 15.83 -21.80
N ARG A 184 13.23 14.93 -22.76
CA ARG A 184 13.05 15.12 -24.20
C ARG A 184 12.30 13.91 -24.74
N LYS A 185 10.99 14.08 -24.95
CA LYS A 185 10.08 13.03 -25.41
C LYS A 185 10.67 12.24 -26.59
N GLY A 186 10.79 10.92 -26.43
CA GLY A 186 11.30 10.00 -27.45
C GLY A 186 12.82 9.96 -27.61
N GLN A 187 13.60 10.70 -26.81
CA GLN A 187 15.06 10.79 -26.93
C GLN A 187 15.83 10.35 -25.69
N ASN A 188 15.18 10.35 -24.51
CA ASN A 188 15.86 9.93 -23.28
C ASN A 188 16.14 8.42 -23.25
N PRO A 189 17.28 8.01 -22.68
CA PRO A 189 17.45 6.62 -22.28
C PRO A 189 16.42 6.24 -21.21
N LEU A 190 15.91 5.02 -21.29
CA LEU A 190 14.89 4.49 -20.39
C LEU A 190 15.46 3.29 -19.63
N LEU A 191 15.41 3.32 -18.30
CA LEU A 191 15.61 2.14 -17.48
C LEU A 191 14.25 1.60 -17.02
N VAL A 192 13.92 0.39 -17.45
CA VAL A 192 12.69 -0.32 -17.05
C VAL A 192 13.03 -1.32 -15.96
N TYR A 193 12.33 -1.21 -14.84
CA TYR A 193 12.43 -2.14 -13.71
C TYR A 193 11.13 -2.91 -13.51
N GLY A 194 11.24 -4.19 -13.16
CA GLY A 194 10.11 -5.05 -12.84
C GLY A 194 10.55 -6.32 -12.12
N TYR A 195 9.68 -6.86 -11.27
CA TYR A 195 9.95 -8.08 -10.48
C TYR A 195 8.90 -9.17 -10.72
N GLY A 196 7.64 -8.91 -10.37
CA GLY A 196 6.50 -9.73 -10.79
C GLY A 196 6.46 -11.14 -10.23
N SER A 197 6.87 -11.38 -8.98
CA SER A 197 6.79 -12.71 -8.36
C SER A 197 6.35 -12.65 -6.90
N TYR A 198 5.84 -13.77 -6.39
CA TYR A 198 5.39 -13.96 -5.00
C TYR A 198 4.25 -13.05 -4.52
N GLY A 199 3.65 -12.25 -5.41
CA GLY A 199 2.71 -11.21 -5.02
C GLY A 199 3.40 -10.02 -4.35
N SER A 200 4.73 -9.92 -4.43
CA SER A 200 5.47 -8.76 -3.95
C SER A 200 5.25 -7.59 -4.89
N SER A 201 4.80 -6.47 -4.33
CA SER A 201 4.64 -5.21 -5.05
C SER A 201 5.96 -4.45 -5.09
N ILE A 202 6.27 -3.83 -6.24
CA ILE A 202 7.35 -2.84 -6.33
C ILE A 202 6.71 -1.46 -6.26
N ASP A 203 6.56 -0.95 -5.04
CA ASP A 203 5.89 0.32 -4.81
C ASP A 203 6.71 1.52 -5.32
N ALA A 204 6.01 2.61 -5.64
CA ALA A 204 6.58 3.81 -6.27
C ALA A 204 7.23 4.76 -5.24
N ASP A 205 8.20 4.24 -4.50
CA ASP A 205 8.91 4.97 -3.46
C ASP A 205 10.09 5.82 -3.97
N PHE A 206 10.62 6.62 -3.05
CA PHE A 206 11.83 7.38 -3.26
C PHE A 206 13.07 6.50 -3.20
N SER A 207 14.05 6.78 -4.06
CA SER A 207 15.35 6.12 -4.01
C SER A 207 16.46 7.10 -4.37
N SER A 208 17.35 7.37 -3.42
CA SER A 208 18.48 8.29 -3.64
C SER A 208 19.47 7.77 -4.69
N SER A 209 19.63 6.45 -4.80
CA SER A 209 20.49 5.84 -5.83
C SER A 209 19.98 6.08 -7.25
N ARG A 210 18.66 6.25 -7.42
CA ARG A 210 18.01 6.56 -8.70
C ARG A 210 18.41 7.94 -9.23
N LEU A 211 18.68 8.92 -8.34
CA LEU A 211 19.03 10.29 -8.73
C LEU A 211 20.20 10.35 -9.71
N SER A 212 21.21 9.49 -9.53
CA SER A 212 22.35 9.42 -10.45
C SER A 212 21.96 9.16 -11.91
N LEU A 213 20.90 8.37 -12.16
CA LEU A 213 20.40 8.14 -13.51
C LEU A 213 19.56 9.34 -13.99
N LEU A 214 18.68 9.85 -13.14
CA LEU A 214 17.76 10.95 -13.47
C LEU A 214 18.54 12.22 -13.84
N ASP A 215 19.60 12.54 -13.09
CA ASP A 215 20.50 13.68 -13.33
C ASP A 215 21.34 13.53 -14.61
N ARG A 216 21.39 12.32 -15.18
CA ARG A 216 22.03 12.01 -16.46
C ARG A 216 21.02 11.87 -17.60
N GLY A 217 19.78 12.30 -17.37
CA GLY A 217 18.72 12.34 -18.36
C GLY A 217 18.03 11.01 -18.62
N PHE A 218 18.18 10.02 -17.74
CA PHE A 218 17.36 8.81 -17.81
C PHE A 218 15.92 9.08 -17.36
N VAL A 219 14.99 8.40 -18.01
CA VAL A 219 13.67 8.12 -17.45
C VAL A 219 13.78 6.78 -16.72
N TYR A 220 13.25 6.71 -15.50
CA TYR A 220 13.14 5.46 -14.75
C TYR A 220 11.68 5.05 -14.67
N ALA A 221 11.36 3.82 -15.05
CA ALA A 221 10.00 3.29 -15.03
C ALA A 221 9.94 1.97 -14.27
N ILE A 222 8.98 1.87 -13.35
CA ILE A 222 8.58 0.63 -12.70
C ILE A 222 7.34 0.13 -13.44
N VAL A 223 7.45 -1.03 -14.07
CA VAL A 223 6.30 -1.70 -14.70
C VAL A 223 5.76 -2.72 -13.71
N HIS A 224 4.54 -2.48 -13.24
CA HIS A 224 3.86 -3.26 -12.19
C HIS A 224 3.27 -4.55 -12.77
N VAL A 225 4.13 -5.40 -13.34
CA VAL A 225 3.76 -6.61 -14.08
C VAL A 225 3.04 -7.64 -13.23
N ARG A 226 2.23 -8.48 -13.88
CA ARG A 226 1.54 -9.62 -13.24
C ARG A 226 2.51 -10.55 -12.53
N GLY A 227 2.01 -11.16 -11.46
CA GLY A 227 2.81 -11.94 -10.52
C GLY A 227 3.30 -11.11 -9.32
N GLY A 228 3.23 -9.78 -9.41
CA GLY A 228 3.26 -8.87 -8.26
C GLY A 228 1.90 -8.72 -7.58
N GLY A 229 1.80 -7.83 -6.60
CA GLY A 229 0.61 -7.60 -5.77
C GLY A 229 -0.14 -6.29 -6.05
N GLU A 230 0.31 -5.52 -7.05
CA GLU A 230 -0.07 -4.11 -7.25
C GLU A 230 -1.58 -3.92 -7.52
N LEU A 231 -2.24 -4.91 -8.12
CA LEU A 231 -3.70 -4.94 -8.36
C LEU A 231 -4.41 -6.03 -7.54
N GLY A 232 -3.81 -6.43 -6.42
CA GLY A 232 -4.37 -7.40 -5.51
C GLY A 232 -4.04 -8.85 -5.84
N GLN A 233 -4.69 -9.78 -5.15
CA GLN A 233 -4.34 -11.20 -5.16
C GLN A 233 -4.55 -11.86 -6.54
N GLN A 234 -5.53 -11.39 -7.33
CA GLN A 234 -5.75 -11.87 -8.69
C GLN A 234 -4.57 -11.52 -9.63
N TRP A 235 -3.94 -10.36 -9.43
CA TRP A 235 -2.78 -9.93 -10.20
C TRP A 235 -1.58 -10.87 -10.05
N TYR A 236 -1.37 -11.33 -8.81
CA TYR A 236 -0.38 -12.35 -8.50
C TYR A 236 -0.72 -13.69 -9.16
N GLU A 237 -1.97 -14.13 -9.02
CA GLU A 237 -2.42 -15.41 -9.58
C GLU A 237 -2.34 -15.45 -11.11
N ASP A 238 -2.52 -14.31 -11.76
CA ASP A 238 -2.40 -14.17 -13.21
C ASP A 238 -0.96 -14.03 -13.71
N GLY A 239 0.03 -14.10 -12.83
CA GLY A 239 1.46 -14.16 -13.17
C GLY A 239 2.22 -15.26 -12.42
N LYS A 240 1.55 -16.34 -12.01
CA LYS A 240 2.19 -17.50 -11.35
C LYS A 240 1.82 -18.83 -12.01
N PHE A 241 2.59 -19.88 -11.71
CA PHE A 241 2.41 -21.23 -12.24
C PHE A 241 2.21 -21.23 -13.77
N LEU A 242 1.14 -21.83 -14.28
CA LEU A 242 0.84 -21.92 -15.72
C LEU A 242 0.62 -20.56 -16.39
N LYS A 243 0.35 -19.50 -15.60
CA LYS A 243 0.20 -18.12 -16.09
C LYS A 243 1.48 -17.29 -15.98
N LYS A 244 2.62 -17.87 -15.57
CA LYS A 244 3.87 -17.11 -15.37
C LYS A 244 4.38 -16.38 -16.62
N ARG A 245 3.99 -16.85 -17.81
CA ARG A 245 4.29 -16.16 -19.08
C ARG A 245 3.74 -14.74 -19.17
N ASN A 246 2.74 -14.39 -18.37
CA ASN A 246 2.16 -13.05 -18.30
C ASN A 246 3.04 -12.02 -17.57
N THR A 247 4.05 -12.46 -16.80
CA THR A 247 5.07 -11.56 -16.21
C THR A 247 6.05 -11.06 -17.28
N PHE A 248 6.35 -11.90 -18.28
CA PHE A 248 7.18 -11.57 -19.45
C PHE A 248 6.30 -11.06 -20.60
#